data_AF-A0A5Q2VI16-F1
#
_entry.id   AF-A0A5Q2VI16-F1
#
_cell.length_a   1.000
_cell.length_b   1.000
_cell.length_c   1.000
_cell.angle_alpha   90.00
_cell.angle_beta   90.00
_cell.angle_gamma   90.00
#
_symmetry.space_group_name_H-M   'P 1'
#
loop_
_entity.id
_entity.type
_entity.pdbx_description
1 polymer ?
#
loop_
_entity_poly.entity_id
_entity_poly.type
_entity_poly.pdbx_seq_one_letter_code
_entity_poly.pdbx_strand_id
1 'polypeptide(L)' 'MMKSVDRHLYGGGEMDFLASSIALMEWQGREVDAGKVAGNMSESQSRLFFERLSYFRQLYQAAATVEHSV' A
#
# COMPACT_ATOMS: atom_id res chain seq x y z
N MET A 1 -18.32 -12.04 24.85
CA MET A 1 -18.96 -11.19 23.83
C MET A 1 -17.87 -10.25 23.30
N MET A 2 -17.22 -10.65 22.20
CA MET A 2 -16.14 -9.85 21.60
C MET A 2 -16.79 -8.63 20.95
N LYS A 3 -16.43 -7.43 21.41
CA LYS A 3 -16.91 -6.17 20.84
C LYS A 3 -16.58 -6.18 19.36
N SER A 4 -17.61 -6.01 18.54
CA SER A 4 -17.51 -5.78 17.10
C SER A 4 -16.54 -4.64 16.88
N VAL A 5 -15.27 -4.98 16.60
CA VAL A 5 -14.26 -4.02 16.17
C VAL A 5 -14.81 -3.43 14.87
N ASP A 6 -14.97 -2.12 14.90
CA ASP A 6 -15.67 -1.32 13.92
C ASP A 6 -15.38 -1.76 12.49
N ARG A 7 -16.42 -2.31 11.87
CA ARG A 7 -16.48 -2.64 10.43
C ARG A 7 -16.30 -1.40 9.53
N HIS A 8 -16.06 -0.21 10.11
CA HIS A 8 -15.78 1.06 9.44
C HIS A 8 -14.31 1.30 9.07
N LEU A 9 -13.37 0.45 9.51
CA LEU A 9 -11.94 0.57 9.15
C LEU A 9 -11.52 -0.25 7.92
N TYR A 10 -12.42 -1.06 7.37
CA TYR A 10 -12.09 -2.08 6.37
C TYR A 10 -11.89 -1.54 4.94
N GLY A 11 -12.19 -0.26 4.66
CA GLY A 11 -11.84 0.35 3.37
C GLY A 11 -10.40 0.86 3.33
N GLY A 12 -9.96 1.53 4.41
CA GLY A 12 -8.65 2.15 4.52
C GLY A 12 -7.55 1.17 4.94
N GLY A 13 -7.79 0.36 5.99
CA GLY A 13 -6.74 -0.49 6.56
C GLY A 13 -6.27 -1.61 5.63
N GLU A 14 -7.17 -2.23 4.88
CA GLU A 14 -6.82 -3.29 3.93
C GLU A 14 -6.02 -2.74 2.74
N MET A 15 -6.44 -1.60 2.20
CA MET A 15 -5.75 -0.95 1.07
C MET A 15 -4.41 -0.36 1.50
N ASP A 16 -4.31 0.19 2.72
CA ASP A 16 -3.05 0.67 3.29
C ASP A 16 -2.04 -0.48 3.48
N PHE A 17 -2.50 -1.61 4.02
CA PHE A 17 -1.67 -2.81 4.18
C PHE A 17 -1.19 -3.36 2.84
N LEU A 18 -2.10 -3.46 1.87
CA LEU A 18 -1.76 -3.97 0.55
C LEU A 18 -0.80 -3.01 -0.17
N ALA A 19 -1.11 -1.72 -0.19
CA ALA A 19 -0.29 -0.69 -0.81
C ALA A 19 1.13 -0.61 -0.23
N SER A 20 1.26 -0.65 1.11
CA SER A 20 2.58 -0.66 1.76
C SER A 20 3.36 -1.93 1.43
N SER A 21 2.70 -3.09 1.41
CA SER A 21 3.36 -4.37 1.05
C SER A 21 3.86 -4.38 -0.39
N ILE A 22 3.04 -3.91 -1.35
CA ILE A 22 3.45 -3.81 -2.76
C ILE A 22 4.62 -2.83 -2.90
N ALA A 23 4.51 -1.63 -2.32
CA ALA A 23 5.58 -0.62 -2.38
C ALA A 23 6.89 -1.13 -1.76
N LEU A 24 6.82 -1.89 -0.67
CA LEU A 24 8.00 -2.49 -0.04
C LEU A 24 8.64 -3.54 -0.96
N MET A 25 7.85 -4.40 -1.59
CA MET A 25 8.36 -5.40 -2.54
C MET A 25 9.05 -4.73 -3.73
N GLU A 26 8.46 -3.67 -4.28
CA GLU A 26 9.07 -2.87 -5.36
C GLU A 26 10.38 -2.24 -4.91
N TRP A 27 10.42 -1.66 -3.71
CA TRP A 27 11.64 -1.08 -3.14
C TRP A 27 12.75 -2.11 -2.91
N GLN A 28 12.39 -3.36 -2.57
CA GLN A 28 13.31 -4.49 -2.49
C GLN A 28 13.77 -5.02 -3.86
N GLY A 29 13.34 -4.39 -4.97
CA GLY A 29 13.70 -4.79 -6.33
C GLY A 29 12.92 -5.99 -6.87
N ARG A 30 11.80 -6.37 -6.25
CA ARG A 30 10.93 -7.43 -6.77
C ARG A 30 10.02 -6.85 -7.86
N GLU A 31 9.89 -7.58 -8.95
CA GLU A 31 8.94 -7.23 -10.00
C GLU A 31 7.51 -7.53 -9.52
N VAL A 32 6.71 -6.48 -9.36
CA VAL A 32 5.30 -6.58 -8.94
C VAL A 32 4.43 -5.74 -9.86
N ASP A 33 3.36 -6.35 -10.37
CA ASP A 33 2.39 -5.68 -11.22
C ASP A 33 1.20 -5.21 -10.36
N ALA A 34 1.26 -3.95 -9.92
CA ALA A 34 0.19 -3.33 -9.14
C ALA A 34 -1.15 -3.27 -9.91
N GLY A 35 -1.13 -3.26 -11.24
CA GLY A 35 -2.34 -3.30 -12.07
C GLY A 35 -3.07 -4.63 -11.95
N LYS A 36 -2.33 -5.75 -11.92
CA LYS A 36 -2.90 -7.07 -11.65
C LYS A 36 -3.45 -7.20 -10.23
N VAL A 37 -2.78 -6.59 -9.25
CA VAL A 37 -3.27 -6.55 -7.86
C VAL A 37 -4.61 -5.84 -7.77
N ALA A 38 -4.76 -4.72 -8.47
CA ALA A 38 -6.01 -3.97 -8.53
C ALA A 38 -7.13 -4.64 -9.35
N GLY A 39 -6.83 -5.67 -10.15
CA GLY A 39 -7.79 -6.28 -11.08
C GLY A 39 -9.04 -6.91 -10.43
N ASN A 40 -8.96 -7.26 -9.13
CA ASN A 40 -10.10 -7.81 -8.37
C ASN A 40 -10.79 -6.76 -7.47
N MET A 41 -10.37 -5.50 -7.53
CA MET A 41 -10.91 -4.43 -6.68
C MET A 41 -12.09 -3.73 -7.36
N SER A 42 -12.99 -3.18 -6.54
CA SER A 42 -13.93 -2.18 -7.05
C SER A 42 -13.18 -0.92 -7.50
N GLU A 43 -13.84 -0.06 -8.28
CA GLU A 43 -13.25 1.21 -8.72
C GLU A 43 -12.80 2.09 -7.54
N SER A 44 -13.62 2.18 -6.48
CA SER A 44 -13.29 2.97 -5.29
C SER A 44 -12.12 2.38 -4.50
N GLN A 45 -12.03 1.05 -4.40
CA GLN A 45 -10.91 0.36 -3.77
C GLN A 45 -9.63 0.52 -4.57
N SER A 46 -9.69 0.35 -5.89
CA SER A 46 -8.56 0.54 -6.79
C SER A 46 -8.01 1.96 -6.71
N ARG A 47 -8.89 2.97 -6.73
CA ARG A 47 -8.49 4.37 -6.55
C ARG A 47 -7.78 4.61 -5.23
N LEU A 48 -8.35 4.12 -4.12
CA LEU A 48 -7.75 4.25 -2.79
C LEU A 48 -6.41 3.50 -2.70
N PHE A 49 -6.33 2.30 -3.25
CA PHE A 49 -5.11 1.50 -3.33
C PHE A 49 -3.99 2.25 -4.05
N PHE A 50 -4.25 2.82 -5.23
CA PHE A 50 -3.23 3.56 -5.98
C PHE A 50 -2.81 4.86 -5.30
N GLU A 51 -3.72 5.57 -4.65
CA GLU A 51 -3.38 6.75 -3.83
C GLU A 51 -2.41 6.38 -2.71
N ARG A 52 -2.70 5.30 -1.98
CA ARG A 52 -1.85 4.80 -0.89
C ARG A 52 -0.54 4.21 -1.39
N LEU A 53 -0.54 3.52 -2.52
CA LEU A 53 0.66 2.96 -3.13
C LEU A 53 1.65 4.07 -3.50
N SER A 54 1.15 5.16 -4.08
CA SER A 54 1.98 6.35 -4.36
C SER A 54 2.60 6.93 -3.10
N TYR A 55 1.82 7.04 -2.02
CA TYR A 55 2.31 7.53 -0.72
C TYR A 55 3.46 6.67 -0.18
N PHE A 56 3.30 5.34 -0.14
CA PHE A 56 4.35 4.46 0.39
C PHE A 56 5.60 4.38 -0.50
N ARG A 57 5.45 4.44 -1.83
CA ARG A 57 6.59 4.55 -2.75
C ARG A 57 7.47 5.76 -2.44
N GLN A 58 6.84 6.93 -2.24
CA GLN A 58 7.55 8.16 -1.87
C GLN A 58 8.25 8.01 -0.52
N LEU A 59 7.58 7.40 0.45
CA LEU A 59 8.14 7.15 1.78
C LEU A 59 9.39 6.28 1.73
N TYR A 60 9.37 5.16 0.99
CA TYR A 60 10.52 4.28 0.88
C TYR A 60 11.66 4.86 0.04
N GLN A 61 11.34 5.65 -0.99
CA GLN A 61 12.35 6.42 -1.73
C GLN A 61 13.06 7.43 -0.83
N ALA A 62 12.31 8.18 -0.02
CA ALA A 62 12.89 9.13 0.94
C ALA A 62 13.75 8.42 2.01
N ALA A 63 13.32 7.26 2.51
CA ALA A 63 14.11 6.47 3.46
C ALA A 63 15.47 6.05 2.87
N ALA A 64 15.50 5.62 1.60
CA ALA A 64 16.75 5.27 0.92
C ALA A 64 17.72 6.46 0.77
N THR A 65 17.21 7.67 0.54
CA THR A 65 18.06 8.87 0.46
C THR A 65 18.72 9.24 1.78
N VAL A 66 18.10 8.90 2.91
CA VAL A 66 18.65 9.16 4.25
C VAL A 66 19.77 8.17 4.58
N GLU A 67 19.63 6.89 4.23
CA GLU A 67 20.65 5.87 4.53
C GLU A 67 21.94 6.01 3.71
N HIS A 68 21.87 6.60 2.52
CA HIS A 68 23.06 6.81 1.66
C HIS A 68 23.80 8.14 1.92
N SER A 69 23.34 8.96 2.86
CA SER A 69 23.93 10.26 3.18
C SER A 69 24.84 10.25 4.43
N VAL A 70 25.23 9.06 4.92
CA VAL A 70 26.04 8.87 6.14
C VAL A 70 27.37 8.20 5.81
#